data_AF-A0A930YC56-F1
#
_entry.id   AF-A0A930YC56-F1
#
_cell.length_a   1.000
_cell.length_b   1.000
_cell.length_c   1.000
_cell.angle_alpha   90.00
_cell.angle_beta   90.00
_cell.angle_gamma   90.00
#
_symmetry.space_group_name_H-M   'P 1'
#
loop_
_entity.id
_entity.type
_entity.pdbx_description
1 polymer ?
#
loop_
_entity_poly.entity_id
_entity_poly.type
_entity_poly.pdbx_seq_one_letter_code
_entity_poly.pdbx_strand_id
1 'polypeptide(L)'
;MDEFPVGSTAHFAVYAHCGVEFTRIDGATWRTTRRDDGSGNPPKGWPQSIRGTLRRTASDRAVFTSTEIPVRLVFTPASHAQYFCD
;
A
#
# COMPACT_ATOMS: atom_id res chain seq x y z
N MET A 1 -18.92 -9.49 -3.39
CA MET A 1 -17.88 -8.46 -3.43
C MET A 1 -17.49 -8.25 -1.99
N ASP A 2 -16.30 -8.71 -1.62
CA ASP A 2 -15.77 -8.58 -0.26
C ASP A 2 -15.50 -7.10 0.04
N GLU A 3 -16.54 -6.39 0.50
CA GLU A 3 -16.39 -5.04 1.02
C GLU A 3 -15.27 -5.04 2.06
N PHE A 4 -14.34 -4.09 1.96
CA PHE A 4 -13.37 -3.81 3.00
C PHE A 4 -13.86 -2.58 3.81
N PRO A 5 -14.86 -2.76 4.71
CA PRO A 5 -15.54 -1.64 5.33
C PRO A 5 -14.64 -0.93 6.35
N VAL A 6 -15.03 0.28 6.72
CA VAL A 6 -14.35 1.05 7.76
C VAL A 6 -14.38 0.27 9.07
N GLY A 7 -13.22 0.17 9.74
CA GLY A 7 -13.02 -0.64 10.93
C GLY A 7 -12.41 -2.00 10.66
N SER A 8 -12.51 -2.52 9.42
CA SER A 8 -11.96 -3.82 9.07
C SER A 8 -10.44 -3.84 8.98
N THR A 9 -9.90 -5.03 9.23
CA THR A 9 -8.48 -5.34 9.15
C THR A 9 -8.32 -6.64 8.37
N ALA A 10 -7.36 -6.69 7.44
CA ALA A 10 -7.10 -7.85 6.61
C ALA A 10 -5.60 -8.05 6.37
N HIS A 11 -5.22 -9.30 6.13
CA HIS A 11 -3.89 -9.61 5.59
C HIS A 11 -3.76 -8.99 4.20
N PHE A 12 -2.64 -8.34 3.95
CA PHE A 12 -2.42 -7.60 2.72
C PHE A 12 -0.95 -7.66 2.32
N ALA A 13 -0.69 -7.54 1.02
CA ALA A 13 0.67 -7.47 0.50
C ALA A 13 0.79 -6.24 -0.39
N VAL A 14 1.85 -5.47 -0.15
CA VAL A 14 2.16 -4.28 -0.94
C VAL A 14 3.32 -4.62 -1.87
N TYR A 15 3.12 -4.39 -3.17
CA TYR A 15 4.17 -4.54 -4.15
C TYR A 15 5.12 -3.33 -4.05
N ALA A 16 6.39 -3.62 -3.77
CA ALA A 16 7.41 -2.63 -3.50
C ALA A 16 8.44 -2.51 -4.63
N HIS A 17 8.27 -3.26 -5.73
CA HIS A 17 9.25 -3.35 -6.82
C HIS A 17 9.75 -2.00 -7.31
N CYS A 18 8.93 -0.95 -7.41
CA CYS A 18 9.39 0.39 -7.79
C CYS A 18 9.27 1.40 -6.63
N GLY A 19 9.45 0.92 -5.41
CA GLY A 19 8.97 1.59 -4.21
C GLY A 19 7.47 1.37 -4.03
N VAL A 20 6.88 2.15 -3.11
CA VAL A 20 5.44 2.11 -2.87
C VAL A 20 4.83 3.49 -3.00
N GLU A 21 3.98 3.64 -4.00
CA GLU A 21 3.15 4.83 -4.20
C GLU A 21 1.68 4.46 -4.38
N PHE A 22 1.38 3.39 -5.11
CA PHE A 22 0.03 2.94 -5.40
C PHE A 22 -0.22 1.49 -5.00
N THR A 23 -1.46 1.17 -4.67
CA THR A 23 -1.92 -0.21 -4.46
C THR A 23 -3.41 -0.33 -4.79
N ARG A 24 -3.91 -1.57 -4.93
CA ARG A 24 -5.33 -1.85 -5.13
C ARG A 24 -5.97 -2.35 -3.84
N ILE A 25 -6.95 -1.61 -3.35
CA ILE A 25 -7.75 -1.97 -2.17
C ILE A 25 -9.20 -2.01 -2.62
N ASP A 26 -9.83 -3.19 -2.50
CA ASP A 26 -11.23 -3.40 -2.90
C ASP A 26 -11.50 -2.98 -4.36
N GLY A 27 -10.61 -3.41 -5.28
CA GLY A 27 -10.68 -3.09 -6.71
C GLY A 27 -10.36 -1.64 -7.08
N ALA A 28 -10.31 -0.71 -6.12
CA ALA A 28 -10.00 0.68 -6.33
C ALA A 28 -8.50 0.98 -6.19
N THR A 29 -8.02 2.00 -6.89
CA THR A 29 -6.64 2.49 -6.76
C THR A 29 -6.52 3.41 -5.56
N TRP A 30 -5.52 3.15 -4.73
CA TRP A 30 -5.17 3.93 -3.55
C TRP A 30 -3.72 4.37 -3.62
N ARG A 31 -3.43 5.57 -3.10
CA ARG A 31 -2.09 6.15 -3.09
C ARG A 31 -1.58 6.45 -1.68
N THR A 32 -0.30 6.25 -1.47
CA THR A 32 0.46 6.73 -0.31
C THR A 32 1.49 7.76 -0.78
N THR A 33 2.09 8.50 0.15
CA THR A 33 3.35 9.20 -0.15
C THR A 33 4.36 8.19 -0.66
N ARG A 34 4.96 8.47 -1.82
CA ARG A 34 5.99 7.62 -2.45
C ARG A 34 7.06 7.25 -1.42
N ARG A 35 7.22 5.95 -1.19
CA ARG A 35 8.33 5.37 -0.44
C ARG A 35 9.33 4.81 -1.45
N ASP A 36 10.33 5.62 -1.72
CA ASP A 36 11.43 5.35 -2.62
C ASP A 36 12.68 5.99 -1.98
N ASP A 37 13.77 5.24 -1.86
CA ASP A 37 15.04 5.74 -1.31
C ASP A 37 15.98 6.23 -2.42
N GLY A 38 15.50 6.27 -3.67
CA GLY A 38 16.27 6.67 -4.87
C GLY A 38 17.43 5.72 -5.18
N SER A 39 17.55 4.61 -4.46
CA SER A 39 18.71 3.71 -4.48
C SER A 39 18.41 2.37 -5.14
N GLY A 40 17.16 2.14 -5.56
CA GLY A 40 16.79 0.94 -6.30
C GLY A 40 15.28 0.66 -6.31
N ASN A 41 14.93 -0.27 -7.17
CA ASN A 41 13.59 -0.79 -7.37
C ASN A 41 13.61 -2.29 -6.98
N PRO A 42 13.27 -2.70 -5.72
CA PRO A 42 12.72 -1.94 -4.58
C PRO A 42 13.79 -1.19 -3.74
N PRO A 43 13.38 -0.34 -2.77
CA PRO A 43 14.28 0.28 -1.81
C PRO A 43 15.23 -0.72 -1.14
N LYS A 44 16.42 -0.29 -0.75
CA LYS A 44 17.44 -1.19 -0.21
C LYS A 44 16.93 -1.89 1.06
N GLY A 45 16.99 -3.21 1.04
CA GLY A 45 16.53 -4.05 2.16
C GLY A 45 15.03 -4.34 2.17
N TRP A 46 14.28 -3.88 1.16
CA TRP A 46 12.88 -4.24 0.99
C TRP A 46 12.75 -5.46 0.08
N PRO A 47 11.87 -6.43 0.41
CA PRO A 47 11.48 -7.47 -0.53
C PRO A 47 10.65 -6.87 -1.67
N GLN A 48 10.50 -7.59 -2.77
CA GLN A 48 9.61 -7.17 -3.88
C GLN A 48 8.15 -7.04 -3.46
N SER A 49 7.73 -7.80 -2.45
CA SER A 49 6.38 -7.76 -1.88
C SER A 49 6.49 -7.78 -0.37
N ILE A 50 5.95 -6.76 0.29
CA ILE A 50 5.95 -6.64 1.74
C ILE A 50 4.61 -7.14 2.25
N ARG A 51 4.64 -8.19 3.07
CA ARG A 51 3.43 -8.72 3.71
C ARG A 51 3.16 -7.95 4.98
N GLY A 52 1.90 -7.73 5.27
CA GLY A 52 1.50 -7.03 6.48
C GLY A 52 0.00 -7.05 6.68
N THR A 53 -0.43 -6.07 7.46
CA THR A 53 -1.82 -5.89 7.84
C THR A 53 -2.29 -4.55 7.31
N LEU A 54 -3.40 -4.56 6.56
CA LEU A 54 -4.10 -3.36 6.12
C LEU A 54 -5.32 -3.17 7.01
N ARG A 55 -5.52 -1.94 7.50
CA ARG A 55 -6.70 -1.54 8.27
C ARG A 55 -7.40 -0.37 7.61
N ARG A 56 -8.71 -0.48 7.38
CA ARG A 56 -9.52 0.64 6.88
C ARG A 56 -9.89 1.53 8.06
N THR A 57 -9.17 2.64 8.23
CA THR A 57 -9.40 3.56 9.36
C THR A 57 -10.51 4.57 9.09
N ALA A 58 -10.78 4.88 7.82
CA ALA A 58 -11.87 5.77 7.38
C ALA A 58 -12.31 5.42 5.95
N SER A 59 -13.41 6.02 5.48
CA SER A 59 -13.91 5.83 4.11
C SER A 59 -12.87 6.19 3.05
N ASP A 60 -12.00 7.15 3.34
CA ASP A 60 -10.94 7.68 2.49
C ASP A 60 -9.53 7.38 3.03
N ARG A 61 -9.39 6.49 4.02
CA ARG A 61 -8.10 6.20 4.64
C ARG A 61 -7.92 4.74 5.00
N ALA A 62 -6.84 4.15 4.51
CA ALA A 62 -6.38 2.83 4.90
C ALA A 62 -4.92 2.91 5.38
N VAL A 63 -4.57 2.14 6.42
CA VAL A 63 -3.23 2.12 6.99
C VAL A 63 -2.67 0.72 6.85
N PHE A 64 -1.52 0.60 6.20
CA PHE A 64 -0.76 -0.64 6.12
C PHE A 64 0.41 -0.61 7.10
N THR A 65 0.60 -1.72 7.80
CA THR A 65 1.74 -1.93 8.70
C THR A 65 2.34 -3.31 8.46
N SER A 66 3.67 -3.39 8.42
CA SER A 66 4.39 -4.66 8.37
C SER A 66 5.36 -4.78 9.55
N THR A 67 5.53 -6.01 10.03
CA THR A 67 6.58 -6.38 11.01
C THR A 67 7.79 -7.02 10.32
N GLU A 68 7.65 -7.43 9.06
CA GLU A 68 8.76 -7.95 8.24
C GLU A 68 9.73 -6.82 7.91
N ILE A 69 9.17 -5.70 7.46
CA ILE A 69 9.88 -4.43 7.30
C ILE A 69 9.13 -3.40 8.16
N PRO A 70 9.78 -2.70 9.11
CA PRO A 70 9.12 -1.74 9.99
C PRO A 70 8.69 -0.51 9.18
N VAL A 71 7.55 -0.63 8.50
CA VAL A 71 6.96 0.39 7.64
C VAL A 71 5.51 0.61 8.00
N ARG A 72 5.11 1.89 7.97
CA ARG A 72 3.72 2.33 8.07
C ARG A 72 3.37 3.18 6.86
N LEU A 73 2.41 2.72 6.06
CA LEU A 73 1.94 3.41 4.87
C LEU A 73 0.50 3.87 5.08
N VAL A 74 0.18 5.10 4.65
CA VAL A 74 -1.16 5.66 4.74
C VAL A 74 -1.66 5.87 3.33
N PHE A 75 -2.67 5.10 2.98
CA PHE A 75 -3.30 5.10 1.68
C PHE A 75 -4.56 5.99 1.68
N THR A 76 -4.75 6.71 0.59
CA THR A 76 -5.94 7.53 0.28
C THR A 76 -6.47 7.19 -1.13
N PRO A 77 -7.77 7.32 -1.42
CA PRO A 77 -8.32 7.03 -2.73
C PRO A 77 -7.62 7.86 -3.82
N ALA A 78 -7.31 7.22 -4.94
CA ALA A 78 -6.64 7.85 -6.07
C ALA A 78 -7.37 7.52 -7.37
N SER A 79 -8.62 7.97 -7.47
CA SER A 79 -9.54 7.68 -8.58
C SER A 79 -9.03 8.14 -9.96
N HIS A 80 -8.05 9.06 -9.99
CA HIS A 80 -7.44 9.61 -11.21
C HIS A 80 -5.96 9.24 -11.37
N ALA A 81 -5.43 8.28 -10.60
CA ALA A 81 -4.04 7.87 -10.75
C ALA A 81 -3.87 7.10 -12.07
N GLN A 82 -3.07 7.66 -12.98
CA GLN A 82 -2.76 7.05 -14.28
C GLN A 82 -1.54 6.12 -14.26
N TYR A 83 -0.83 6.03 -13.13
CA TYR A 83 0.47 5.35 -13.09
C TYR A 83 0.51 4.30 -11.99
N PHE A 84 0.58 3.05 -12.41
CA PHE A 84 1.28 2.01 -11.69
C PHE A 84 2.66 1.93 -12.35
N CYS A 85 3.73 1.78 -11.57
CA CYS A 85 4.94 1.22 -12.15
C CYS A 85 4.60 -0.23 -12.50
N ASP A 86 4.35 -0.49 -13.78
CA ASP A 86 4.27 -1.83 -14.37
C ASP A 86 5.67 -2.46 -14.40
#